data_AF-A0AAJ2G7F4-F1
#
_entry.id   AF-A0AAJ2G7F4-F1
#
_cell.length_a   1.000
_cell.length_b   1.000
_cell.length_c   1.000
_cell.angle_alpha   90.00
_cell.angle_beta   90.00
_cell.angle_gamma   90.00
#
_symmetry.space_group_name_H-M   'P 1'
#
loop_
_entity.id
_entity.type
_entity.pdbx_description
1 polymer ?
#
loop_
_entity_poly.entity_id
_entity_poly.type
_entity_poly.pdbx_seq_one_letter_code
_entity_poly.pdbx_strand_id
1 'polypeptide(L)'
;MITTIGMEEIVRIKLSGYYNEEAVSLLRDFYSNIIQKAVDLELWDYSIKAIILTDHFLTDIAKQAEEWNVRTSISQEKDYSVASKILFNQNLDFPEYQIFLNFQILAQNPLHNEEITFGQIIGIYSKRIIPAYIRKQAMSHFPHTLEDCVKSVSIEWCSTFYRKSLEDRIRKSTIPPINPSNLLITFKRKLKKALYEYNSDGLDAQGRLIRFWDQYLSSIDVLFLRLIEIDLSEVIKEIKDNEICKTSLIKVINEIRCLTEKCLKGDTFDVIALKIAIREFSGNFHVFLEKETDDNFYINLPRDPKDYFVGEIVETEPRIICFMDILGFSDLIHDYETDLTSTVLQDIQESFALAKVQLLETTTLNNQDLLKHLSYQTFSDNICISIPYFDNEDDFLMNFNFISVFVRGFQQIMFSKRIFMRGGVSTGSYYADNNIIFSSGLIKAYHLESKTAIYPRVIIDKSIIERLRKYDRKKLSKFALDRAVILDWENVCFFNPFGLIDGSIQMLESAFNNLLEDTDDDPLIRSVLKLTQSINNVTLETLKSISDNEREEISKVKQFVLHNIYIYKDNERVLSKYLWLEQFIKWHEGDSTRKLEFRELSSILDKE
;
A
#
# COMPACT_ATOMS: atom_id res chain seq x y z
N MET A 1 8.26 -38.61 38.76
CA MET A 1 6.81 -38.77 38.57
C MET A 1 6.46 -38.81 37.07
N ILE A 2 7.13 -39.68 36.30
CA ILE A 2 6.54 -40.36 35.13
C ILE A 2 6.61 -41.85 35.48
N THR A 3 5.95 -42.17 36.56
CA THR A 3 5.65 -43.53 36.95
C THR A 3 4.16 -43.49 37.24
N THR A 4 3.39 -44.20 36.40
CA THR A 4 1.95 -44.50 36.55
C THR A 4 0.86 -43.51 36.09
N ILE A 5 1.17 -42.39 35.42
CA ILE A 5 0.20 -41.76 34.49
C ILE A 5 0.71 -42.07 33.08
N GLY A 6 0.01 -42.94 32.37
CA GLY A 6 0.53 -43.62 31.18
C GLY A 6 0.93 -42.65 30.08
N MET A 7 2.13 -42.82 29.51
CA MET A 7 2.48 -42.17 28.23
C MET A 7 1.44 -42.45 27.13
N GLU A 8 0.69 -43.55 27.26
CA GLU A 8 -0.46 -43.90 26.42
C GLU A 8 -1.61 -42.89 26.47
N GLU A 9 -1.82 -42.17 27.57
CA GLU A 9 -2.90 -41.17 27.68
C GLU A 9 -2.54 -39.82 27.03
N ILE A 10 -1.23 -39.55 26.90
CA ILE A 10 -0.70 -38.33 26.29
C ILE A 10 -0.75 -38.42 24.77
N VAL A 11 -0.40 -39.57 24.18
CA VAL A 11 -0.41 -39.76 22.71
C VAL A 11 -1.79 -40.22 22.25
N ARG A 12 -2.52 -39.34 21.56
CA ARG A 12 -3.87 -39.62 21.05
C ARG A 12 -3.83 -39.73 19.52
N ILE A 13 -4.22 -40.89 18.99
CA ILE A 13 -4.27 -41.14 17.55
C ILE A 13 -5.74 -41.14 17.11
N LYS A 14 -6.11 -40.18 16.26
CA LYS A 14 -7.45 -39.99 15.71
C LYS A 14 -7.42 -40.11 14.18
N LEU A 15 -7.54 -41.32 13.66
CA LEU A 15 -7.52 -41.57 12.22
C LEU A 15 -8.86 -42.19 11.77
N SER A 16 -9.41 -41.69 10.68
CA SER A 16 -10.74 -42.05 10.14
C SER A 16 -10.74 -43.30 9.24
N GLY A 17 -9.57 -43.80 8.83
CA GLY A 17 -9.42 -44.99 7.97
C GLY A 17 -9.30 -46.31 8.73
N TYR A 18 -9.42 -47.44 8.00
CA TYR A 18 -9.08 -48.78 8.49
C TYR A 18 -7.56 -48.96 8.65
N TYR A 19 -6.95 -48.21 9.56
CA TYR A 19 -5.60 -48.51 10.02
C TYR A 19 -5.68 -49.73 10.93
N ASN A 20 -4.87 -50.76 10.67
CA ASN A 20 -4.81 -51.91 11.55
C ASN A 20 -4.28 -51.48 12.94
N GLU A 21 -4.71 -52.17 14.00
CA GLU A 21 -4.30 -51.85 15.38
C GLU A 21 -2.77 -51.84 15.53
N GLU A 22 -2.07 -52.68 14.76
CA GLU A 22 -0.62 -52.73 14.70
C GLU A 22 0.02 -51.41 14.23
N ALA A 23 -0.48 -50.77 13.15
CA ALA A 23 0.03 -49.49 12.70
C ALA A 23 -0.24 -48.36 13.69
N VAL A 24 -1.41 -48.37 14.35
CA VAL A 24 -1.73 -47.42 15.42
C VAL A 24 -0.80 -47.61 16.62
N SER A 25 -0.49 -48.86 16.98
CA SER A 25 0.49 -49.18 18.03
C SER A 25 1.88 -48.66 17.68
N LEU A 26 2.36 -48.92 16.46
CA LEU A 26 3.68 -48.44 16.01
C LEU A 26 3.80 -46.91 16.02
N LEU A 27 2.75 -46.20 15.60
CA LEU A 27 2.70 -44.74 15.69
C LEU A 27 2.73 -44.26 17.14
N ARG A 28 2.00 -44.94 18.03
CA ARG A 28 2.00 -44.61 19.46
C ARG A 28 3.40 -44.79 20.06
N ASP A 29 4.03 -45.93 19.80
CA ASP A 29 5.39 -46.22 20.26
C ASP A 29 6.39 -45.19 19.73
N PHE A 30 6.27 -44.80 18.46
CA PHE A 30 7.10 -43.75 17.85
C PHE A 30 7.01 -42.42 18.61
N TYR A 31 5.80 -41.91 18.87
CA TYR A 31 5.65 -40.65 19.61
C TYR A 31 5.99 -40.77 21.08
N SER A 32 5.72 -41.91 21.72
CA SER A 32 6.13 -42.20 23.09
C SER A 32 7.65 -42.17 23.23
N ASN A 33 8.40 -42.69 22.25
CA ASN A 33 9.86 -42.59 22.22
C ASN A 33 10.34 -41.13 22.11
N ILE A 34 9.67 -40.29 21.33
CA ILE A 34 9.99 -38.85 21.24
C ILE A 34 9.78 -38.16 22.60
N ILE A 35 8.67 -38.47 23.28
CA ILE A 35 8.37 -37.95 24.62
C ILE A 35 9.43 -38.42 25.62
N GLN A 36 9.77 -39.71 25.63
CA GLN A 36 10.79 -40.25 26.53
C GLN A 36 12.14 -39.57 26.32
N LYS A 37 12.54 -39.35 25.07
CA LYS A 37 13.75 -38.59 24.74
C LYS A 37 13.70 -37.16 25.28
N ALA A 38 12.56 -36.48 25.21
CA ALA A 38 12.40 -35.14 25.78
C ALA A 38 12.48 -35.15 27.31
N VAL A 39 11.94 -36.18 27.96
CA VAL A 39 12.02 -36.39 29.41
C VAL A 39 13.47 -36.64 29.85
N ASP A 40 14.18 -37.51 29.15
CA ASP A 40 15.57 -37.88 29.44
C ASP A 40 16.52 -36.68 29.31
N LEU A 41 16.19 -35.75 28.40
CA LEU A 41 16.91 -34.49 28.21
C LEU A 41 16.44 -33.36 29.15
N GLU A 42 15.50 -33.62 30.06
CA GLU A 42 14.88 -32.63 30.96
C GLU A 42 14.16 -31.48 30.23
N LEU A 43 13.69 -31.72 29.01
CA LEU A 43 12.98 -30.74 28.15
C LEU A 43 11.46 -30.94 28.13
N TRP A 44 10.93 -31.88 28.92
CA TRP A 44 9.49 -32.14 28.97
C TRP A 44 8.74 -31.13 29.85
N ASP A 45 7.64 -30.59 29.32
CA ASP A 45 6.73 -29.72 30.05
C ASP A 45 5.43 -30.45 30.44
N TYR A 46 5.18 -30.62 31.75
CA TYR A 46 3.98 -31.27 32.28
C TYR A 46 2.65 -30.53 32.04
N SER A 47 2.71 -29.30 31.52
CA SER A 47 1.53 -28.62 30.98
C SER A 47 1.07 -29.19 29.63
N ILE A 48 1.91 -29.97 28.94
CA ILE A 48 1.51 -30.73 27.74
C ILE A 48 0.59 -31.87 28.17
N LYS A 49 -0.70 -31.75 27.85
CA LYS A 49 -1.74 -32.74 28.21
C LYS A 49 -2.03 -33.74 27.11
N ALA A 50 -1.75 -33.40 25.85
CA ALA A 50 -1.90 -34.33 24.75
C ALA A 50 -1.02 -33.97 23.54
N ILE A 51 -0.55 -35.01 22.84
CA ILE A 51 -0.05 -34.96 21.47
C ILE A 51 -1.04 -35.74 20.60
N ILE A 52 -1.73 -35.03 19.71
CA ILE A 52 -2.87 -35.52 18.95
C ILE A 52 -2.46 -35.64 17.48
N LEU A 53 -2.30 -36.87 17.01
CA LEU A 53 -2.12 -37.16 15.59
C LEU A 53 -3.50 -37.37 14.94
N THR A 54 -3.85 -36.53 13.96
CA THR A 54 -5.18 -36.55 13.35
C THR A 54 -5.15 -36.35 11.84
N ASP A 55 -6.07 -37.02 11.13
CA ASP A 55 -6.38 -36.78 9.72
C ASP A 55 -7.52 -35.77 9.50
N HIS A 56 -8.18 -35.32 10.58
CA HIS A 56 -9.15 -34.22 10.62
C HIS A 56 -8.58 -32.96 11.29
N PHE A 57 -7.34 -32.61 10.94
CA PHE A 57 -6.52 -31.59 11.60
C PHE A 57 -7.24 -30.29 11.93
N LEU A 58 -7.87 -29.65 10.95
CA LEU A 58 -8.55 -28.36 11.15
C LEU A 58 -9.79 -28.48 12.04
N THR A 59 -10.58 -29.54 11.85
CA THR A 59 -11.82 -29.78 12.60
C THR A 59 -11.54 -30.10 14.06
N ASP A 60 -10.54 -30.95 14.33
CA ASP A 60 -10.14 -31.30 15.69
C ASP A 60 -9.58 -30.10 16.47
N ILE A 61 -8.79 -29.24 15.81
CA ILE A 61 -8.30 -27.99 16.42
C ILE A 61 -9.46 -27.06 16.72
N ALA A 62 -10.39 -26.85 15.78
CA ALA A 62 -11.53 -25.98 15.97
C ALA A 62 -12.43 -26.44 17.13
N LYS A 63 -12.67 -27.75 17.24
CA LYS A 63 -13.43 -28.33 18.34
C LYS A 63 -12.76 -28.08 19.69
N GLN A 64 -11.46 -28.34 19.80
CA GLN A 64 -10.76 -28.11 21.06
C GLN A 64 -10.69 -26.61 21.42
N ALA A 65 -10.55 -25.75 20.43
CA ALA A 65 -10.54 -24.31 20.61
C ALA A 65 -11.88 -23.79 21.15
N GLU A 66 -13.00 -24.31 20.63
CA GLU A 66 -14.35 -24.03 21.13
C GLU A 66 -14.52 -24.51 22.58
N GLU A 67 -14.09 -25.73 22.90
CA GLU A 67 -14.14 -26.29 24.27
C GLU A 67 -13.39 -25.42 25.28
N TRP A 68 -12.26 -24.82 24.88
CA TRP A 68 -11.47 -23.93 25.72
C TRP A 68 -11.84 -22.45 25.60
N ASN A 69 -12.82 -22.10 24.75
CA ASN A 69 -13.19 -20.72 24.43
C ASN A 69 -11.99 -19.86 24.01
N VAL A 70 -11.09 -20.42 23.19
CA VAL A 70 -9.89 -19.75 22.67
C VAL A 70 -10.02 -19.50 21.17
N ARG A 71 -9.52 -18.34 20.71
CA ARG A 71 -9.50 -18.03 19.28
C ARG A 71 -8.33 -18.77 18.60
N THR A 72 -8.59 -19.39 17.45
CA THR A 72 -7.55 -19.99 16.62
C THR A 72 -7.61 -19.49 15.19
N SER A 73 -6.45 -19.14 14.64
CA SER A 73 -6.26 -18.96 13.20
C SER A 73 -5.22 -19.96 12.69
N ILE A 74 -5.51 -20.53 11.53
CA ILE A 74 -4.57 -21.36 10.76
C ILE A 74 -4.50 -20.69 9.39
N SER A 75 -3.36 -20.08 9.07
CA SER A 75 -3.12 -19.49 7.76
C SER A 75 -2.97 -20.62 6.72
N GLN A 76 -3.89 -20.69 5.77
CA GLN A 76 -3.76 -21.52 4.58
C GLN A 76 -3.16 -20.66 3.46
N GLU A 77 -1.84 -20.71 3.29
CA GLU A 77 -1.20 -20.14 2.11
C GLU A 77 -1.10 -21.22 1.02
N LYS A 78 -1.24 -20.84 -0.26
CA LYS A 78 -1.22 -21.79 -1.40
C LYS A 78 0.04 -22.66 -1.46
N ASP A 79 1.14 -22.19 -0.87
CA ASP A 79 2.46 -22.78 -1.03
C ASP A 79 2.93 -23.57 0.21
N TYR A 80 2.17 -23.60 1.31
CA TYR A 80 2.57 -24.27 2.55
C TYR A 80 1.41 -25.00 3.24
N SER A 81 1.63 -26.27 3.57
CA SER A 81 0.70 -27.07 4.38
C SER A 81 1.16 -27.11 5.84
N VAL A 82 0.29 -26.73 6.77
CA VAL A 82 0.60 -26.68 8.21
C VAL A 82 0.66 -28.11 8.79
N ALA A 83 1.86 -28.55 9.15
CA ALA A 83 2.12 -29.90 9.66
C ALA A 83 1.80 -30.07 11.16
N SER A 84 1.82 -29.00 11.95
CA SER A 84 1.54 -29.03 13.38
C SER A 84 0.95 -27.71 13.90
N LYS A 85 0.25 -27.76 15.04
CA LYS A 85 -0.29 -26.59 15.75
C LYS A 85 -0.31 -26.84 17.25
N ILE A 86 0.17 -25.88 18.04
CA ILE A 86 0.00 -25.88 19.50
C ILE A 86 -1.25 -25.09 19.86
N LEU A 87 -2.07 -25.64 20.74
CA LEU A 87 -3.18 -24.94 21.40
C LEU A 87 -2.86 -24.77 22.89
N PHE A 88 -3.15 -23.59 23.43
CA PHE A 88 -2.98 -23.22 24.84
C PHE A 88 -4.33 -22.79 25.41
N ASN A 89 -4.68 -23.26 26.61
CA ASN A 89 -5.96 -22.96 27.26
C ASN A 89 -6.10 -21.50 27.77
N GLN A 90 -5.10 -20.64 27.54
CA GLN A 90 -5.07 -19.25 28.00
C GLN A 90 -5.16 -19.08 29.53
N ASN A 91 -4.86 -20.12 30.31
CA ASN A 91 -4.82 -20.06 31.77
C ASN A 91 -3.37 -20.11 32.26
N LEU A 92 -2.85 -18.99 32.78
CA LEU A 92 -1.47 -18.92 33.26
C LEU A 92 -1.26 -19.59 34.62
N ASP A 93 -2.30 -19.71 35.44
CA ASP A 93 -2.22 -20.34 36.76
C ASP A 93 -2.28 -21.87 36.64
N PHE A 94 -3.05 -22.38 35.67
CA PHE A 94 -3.16 -23.80 35.33
C PHE A 94 -2.95 -24.02 33.82
N PRO A 95 -1.69 -23.91 33.35
CA PRO A 95 -1.41 -23.99 31.92
C PRO A 95 -1.64 -25.40 31.37
N GLU A 96 -2.38 -25.48 30.28
CA GLU A 96 -2.58 -26.70 29.51
C GLU A 96 -2.30 -26.47 28.03
N TYR A 97 -1.48 -27.35 27.46
CA TYR A 97 -1.15 -27.37 26.04
C TYR A 97 -1.58 -28.68 25.40
N GLN A 98 -2.04 -28.58 24.15
CA GLN A 98 -2.21 -29.72 23.26
C GLN A 98 -1.47 -29.47 21.95
N ILE A 99 -0.73 -30.47 21.50
CA ILE A 99 0.00 -30.44 20.23
C ILE A 99 -0.80 -31.23 19.21
N PHE A 100 -1.29 -30.58 18.16
CA PHE A 100 -1.94 -31.23 17.03
C PHE A 100 -0.92 -31.47 15.92
N LEU A 101 -0.94 -32.68 15.35
CA LEU A 101 -0.07 -33.13 14.28
C LEU A 101 -0.94 -33.57 13.10
N ASN A 102 -0.66 -33.02 11.92
CA ASN A 102 -1.40 -33.33 10.70
C ASN A 102 -0.87 -34.62 10.08
N PHE A 103 -1.61 -35.71 10.26
CA PHE A 103 -1.19 -37.03 9.76
C PHE A 103 -1.00 -37.05 8.25
N GLN A 104 -1.84 -36.36 7.48
CA GLN A 104 -1.80 -36.36 6.02
C GLN A 104 -0.49 -35.79 5.46
N ILE A 105 0.11 -34.84 6.18
CA ILE A 105 1.38 -34.21 5.79
C ILE A 105 2.56 -35.03 6.34
N LEU A 106 2.49 -35.39 7.62
CA LEU A 106 3.60 -36.05 8.31
C LEU A 106 3.85 -37.48 7.83
N ALA A 107 2.81 -38.18 7.36
CA ALA A 107 2.94 -39.51 6.77
C ALA A 107 3.81 -39.51 5.48
N GLN A 108 3.94 -38.37 4.81
CA GLN A 108 4.71 -38.27 3.56
C GLN A 108 6.23 -38.19 3.82
N ASN A 109 6.66 -37.80 5.03
CA ASN A 109 8.08 -37.70 5.35
C ASN A 109 8.37 -37.98 6.86
N PRO A 110 8.72 -39.23 7.20
CA PRO A 110 8.95 -39.64 8.59
C PRO A 110 10.07 -38.89 9.31
N LEU A 111 11.12 -38.45 8.60
CA LEU A 111 12.25 -37.72 9.21
C LEU A 111 11.83 -36.34 9.73
N HIS A 112 10.88 -35.69 9.06
CA HIS A 112 10.32 -34.42 9.53
C HIS A 112 9.38 -34.61 10.73
N ASN A 113 8.83 -35.80 10.94
CA ASN A 113 7.86 -36.05 12.01
C ASN A 113 8.49 -35.95 13.40
N GLU A 114 9.67 -36.55 13.59
CA GLU A 114 10.44 -36.39 14.84
C GLU A 114 10.86 -34.93 15.04
N GLU A 115 11.43 -34.29 14.02
CA GLU A 115 11.91 -32.90 14.09
C GLU A 115 10.78 -31.91 14.42
N ILE A 116 9.64 -32.01 13.74
CA ILE A 116 8.47 -31.14 13.97
C ILE A 116 7.91 -31.35 15.37
N THR A 117 7.68 -32.60 15.78
CA THR A 117 7.06 -32.92 17.07
C THR A 117 7.96 -32.51 18.23
N PHE A 118 9.23 -32.86 18.15
CA PHE A 118 10.21 -32.48 19.16
C PHE A 118 10.40 -30.95 19.22
N GLY A 119 10.41 -30.27 18.08
CA GLY A 119 10.41 -28.80 18.01
C GLY A 119 9.20 -28.16 18.70
N GLN A 120 7.99 -28.74 18.58
CA GLN A 120 6.82 -28.26 19.33
C GLN A 120 6.99 -28.44 20.85
N ILE A 121 7.54 -29.58 21.29
CA ILE A 121 7.79 -29.85 22.72
C ILE A 121 8.79 -28.82 23.27
N ILE A 122 9.93 -28.61 22.59
CA ILE A 122 10.92 -27.61 22.99
C ILE A 122 10.30 -26.22 22.97
N GLY A 123 9.45 -25.90 21.99
CA GLY A 123 8.79 -24.60 21.91
C GLY A 123 7.82 -24.31 23.06
N ILE A 124 7.19 -25.32 23.65
CA ILE A 124 6.41 -25.15 24.87
C ILE A 124 7.34 -24.99 26.08
N TYR A 125 8.34 -25.86 26.19
CA TYR A 125 9.33 -25.81 27.27
C TYR A 125 10.05 -24.47 27.36
N SER A 126 10.43 -23.89 26.22
CA SER A 126 11.21 -22.66 26.15
C SER A 126 10.46 -21.45 26.72
N LYS A 127 9.12 -21.46 26.73
CA LYS A 127 8.30 -20.37 27.31
C LYS A 127 8.42 -20.26 28.83
N ARG A 128 8.96 -21.28 29.51
CA ARG A 128 9.16 -21.28 30.97
C ARG A 128 10.19 -20.27 31.45
N ILE A 129 11.12 -19.87 30.57
CA ILE A 129 12.17 -18.91 30.92
C ILE A 129 11.58 -17.54 31.23
N ILE A 130 10.39 -17.23 30.71
CA ILE A 130 9.77 -15.93 30.87
C ILE A 130 9.13 -15.84 32.27
N PRO A 131 9.48 -14.82 33.08
CA PRO A 131 8.92 -14.65 34.42
C PRO A 131 7.39 -14.60 34.42
N ALA A 132 6.76 -15.19 35.43
CA ALA A 132 5.30 -15.30 35.51
C ALA A 132 4.59 -13.93 35.52
N TYR A 133 5.18 -12.92 36.18
CA TYR A 133 4.61 -11.56 36.23
C TYR A 133 4.60 -10.89 34.84
N ILE A 134 5.61 -11.13 34.01
CA ILE A 134 5.68 -10.63 32.62
C ILE A 134 4.61 -11.30 31.76
N ARG A 135 4.44 -12.62 31.87
CA ARG A 135 3.40 -13.35 31.14
C ARG A 135 1.99 -12.85 31.50
N LYS A 136 1.73 -12.55 32.77
CA LYS A 136 0.46 -11.96 33.23
C LYS A 136 0.24 -10.54 32.71
N GLN A 137 1.28 -9.72 32.67
CA GLN A 137 1.19 -8.35 32.13
C GLN A 137 0.82 -8.36 30.64
N ALA A 138 1.44 -9.22 29.83
CA ALA A 138 1.17 -9.31 28.40
C ALA A 138 -0.28 -9.72 28.04
N MET A 139 -1.00 -10.36 28.96
CA MET A 139 -2.40 -10.75 28.75
C MET A 139 -3.42 -9.69 29.19
N SER A 140 -3.00 -8.65 29.92
CA SER A 140 -3.93 -7.77 30.65
C SER A 140 -4.13 -6.38 30.07
N HIS A 141 -3.21 -5.86 29.23
CA HIS A 141 -3.29 -4.48 28.73
C HIS A 141 -2.76 -4.36 27.29
N PHE A 142 -3.36 -3.48 26.49
CA PHE A 142 -2.76 -3.03 25.24
C PHE A 142 -1.57 -2.12 25.58
N PRO A 143 -0.40 -2.28 24.97
CA PRO A 143 0.77 -1.49 25.36
C PRO A 143 0.60 -0.02 24.94
N HIS A 144 0.78 0.89 25.89
CA HIS A 144 0.62 2.34 25.71
C HIS A 144 1.97 3.08 25.60
N THR A 145 3.03 2.49 26.13
CA THR A 145 4.40 3.02 26.04
C THR A 145 5.22 2.17 25.07
N LEU A 146 6.27 2.76 24.47
CA LEU A 146 7.22 1.99 23.66
C LEU A 146 7.85 0.84 24.47
N GLU A 147 8.08 1.06 25.77
CA GLU A 147 8.63 0.03 26.64
C GLU A 147 7.70 -1.18 26.78
N ASP A 148 6.40 -0.97 27.00
CA ASP A 148 5.44 -2.05 27.11
C ASP A 148 5.26 -2.79 25.77
N CYS A 149 5.33 -2.07 24.66
CA CYS A 149 5.35 -2.67 23.31
C CYS A 149 6.54 -3.64 23.17
N VAL A 150 7.74 -3.18 23.55
CA VAL A 150 8.98 -3.99 23.48
C VAL A 150 8.91 -5.17 24.46
N LYS A 151 8.38 -4.97 25.68
CA LYS A 151 8.13 -6.07 26.63
C LYS A 151 7.21 -7.12 26.03
N SER A 152 6.12 -6.70 25.37
CA SER A 152 5.16 -7.62 24.77
C SER A 152 5.77 -8.49 23.67
N VAL A 153 6.46 -7.88 22.69
CA VAL A 153 7.04 -8.63 21.56
C VAL A 153 8.25 -9.47 21.98
N SER A 154 9.04 -9.00 22.96
CA SER A 154 10.26 -9.71 23.40
C SER A 154 9.98 -11.04 24.09
N ILE A 155 8.78 -11.29 24.61
CA ILE A 155 8.38 -12.56 25.24
C ILE A 155 8.56 -13.73 24.26
N GLU A 156 7.97 -13.61 23.07
CA GLU A 156 8.05 -14.68 22.07
C GLU A 156 9.44 -14.72 21.43
N TRP A 157 10.12 -13.57 21.27
CA TRP A 157 11.50 -13.54 20.78
C TRP A 157 12.46 -14.29 21.69
N CYS A 158 12.43 -14.03 23.00
CA CYS A 158 13.29 -14.73 23.96
C CYS A 158 12.99 -16.23 24.02
N SER A 159 11.70 -16.59 24.04
CA SER A 159 11.28 -18.00 24.03
C SER A 159 11.72 -18.72 22.74
N THR A 160 11.63 -18.03 21.60
CA THR A 160 12.06 -18.56 20.29
C THR A 160 13.57 -18.66 20.19
N PHE A 161 14.31 -17.67 20.70
CA PHE A 161 15.77 -17.70 20.72
C PHE A 161 16.28 -18.87 21.57
N TYR A 162 15.69 -19.07 22.76
CA TYR A 162 16.07 -20.20 23.61
C TYR A 162 15.69 -21.54 22.99
N ARG A 163 14.51 -21.66 22.36
CA ARG A 163 14.12 -22.84 21.58
C ARG A 163 15.17 -23.16 20.52
N LYS A 164 15.54 -22.18 19.70
CA LYS A 164 16.54 -22.35 18.63
C LYS A 164 17.89 -22.78 19.18
N SER A 165 18.35 -22.17 20.29
CA SER A 165 19.59 -22.57 20.97
C SER A 165 19.56 -24.00 21.53
N LEU A 166 18.40 -24.50 21.97
CA LEU A 166 18.23 -25.89 22.38
C LEU A 166 18.26 -26.83 21.17
N GLU A 167 17.52 -26.50 20.12
CA GLU A 167 17.49 -27.26 18.87
C GLU A 167 18.91 -27.43 18.30
N ASP A 168 19.67 -26.33 18.15
CA ASP A 168 21.02 -26.35 17.57
C ASP A 168 22.02 -27.18 18.39
N ARG A 169 21.82 -27.29 19.71
CA ARG A 169 22.63 -28.15 20.58
C ARG A 169 22.31 -29.63 20.43
N ILE A 170 21.06 -29.97 20.13
CA ILE A 170 20.59 -31.35 20.05
C ILE A 170 20.78 -31.89 18.64
N ARG A 171 20.42 -31.11 17.63
CA ARG A 171 20.47 -31.50 16.21
C ARG A 171 20.44 -30.26 15.32
N LYS A 172 21.33 -30.20 14.32
CA LYS A 172 21.21 -29.21 13.24
C LYS A 172 19.95 -29.49 12.43
N SER A 173 19.11 -28.46 12.25
CA SER A 173 17.90 -28.53 11.43
C SER A 173 18.21 -29.04 10.03
N THR A 174 17.35 -29.91 9.51
CA THR A 174 17.44 -30.39 8.12
C THR A 174 16.50 -29.64 7.18
N ILE A 175 15.68 -28.75 7.73
CA ILE A 175 14.75 -27.91 6.98
C ILE A 175 15.55 -26.76 6.35
N PRO A 176 15.40 -26.52 5.03
CA PRO A 176 16.14 -25.45 4.36
C PRO A 176 15.81 -24.08 4.99
N PRO A 177 16.81 -23.22 5.21
CA PRO A 177 16.60 -21.91 5.81
C PRO A 177 15.73 -21.02 4.90
N ILE A 178 14.95 -20.15 5.53
CA ILE A 178 14.17 -19.11 4.83
C ILE A 178 15.15 -18.16 4.14
N ASN A 179 14.88 -17.79 2.90
CA ASN A 179 15.68 -16.79 2.19
C ASN A 179 15.65 -15.44 2.96
N PRO A 180 16.78 -14.98 3.51
CA PRO A 180 16.83 -13.82 4.40
C PRO A 180 16.58 -12.50 3.66
N SER A 181 16.89 -12.42 2.36
CA SER A 181 16.77 -11.19 1.57
C SER A 181 15.31 -10.70 1.49
N ASN A 182 14.34 -11.62 1.49
CA ASN A 182 12.91 -11.28 1.39
C ASN A 182 12.32 -10.76 2.71
N LEU A 183 12.94 -11.05 3.86
CA LEU A 183 12.41 -10.67 5.16
C LEU A 183 12.40 -9.15 5.34
N LEU A 184 13.52 -8.50 5.05
CA LEU A 184 13.64 -7.04 5.19
C LEU A 184 12.81 -6.29 4.13
N ILE A 185 12.75 -6.82 2.90
CA ILE A 185 11.87 -6.29 1.85
C ILE A 185 10.41 -6.34 2.31
N THR A 186 9.98 -7.47 2.88
CA THR A 186 8.61 -7.63 3.41
C THR A 186 8.32 -6.64 4.53
N PHE A 187 9.27 -6.43 5.45
CA PHE A 187 9.16 -5.41 6.48
C PHE A 187 9.00 -4.00 5.89
N LYS A 188 9.90 -3.58 4.96
CA LYS A 188 9.83 -2.28 4.31
C LYS A 188 8.50 -2.05 3.58
N ARG A 189 7.98 -3.07 2.89
CA ARG A 189 6.66 -3.04 2.23
C ARG A 189 5.53 -2.77 3.23
N LYS A 190 5.49 -3.53 4.33
CA LYS A 190 4.47 -3.35 5.38
C LYS A 190 4.59 -1.97 6.05
N LEU A 191 5.81 -1.51 6.32
CA LEU A 191 6.06 -0.18 6.87
C LEU A 191 5.58 0.93 5.92
N LYS A 192 5.90 0.85 4.62
CA LYS A 192 5.42 1.82 3.62
C LYS A 192 3.89 1.89 3.61
N LYS A 193 3.23 0.73 3.62
CA LYS A 193 1.77 0.66 3.67
C LYS A 193 1.19 1.28 4.95
N ALA A 194 1.79 0.98 6.11
CA ALA A 194 1.37 1.55 7.39
C ALA A 194 1.52 3.08 7.42
N LEU A 195 2.58 3.62 6.81
CA LEU A 195 2.77 5.06 6.68
C LEU A 195 1.72 5.71 5.77
N TYR A 196 1.33 5.07 4.66
CA TYR A 196 0.23 5.54 3.81
C TYR A 196 -1.11 5.53 4.56
N GLU A 197 -1.41 4.47 5.31
CA GLU A 197 -2.63 4.37 6.13
C GLU A 197 -2.65 5.40 7.28
N TYR A 198 -1.50 5.66 7.91
CA TYR A 198 -1.36 6.69 8.95
C TYR A 198 -1.74 8.10 8.47
N ASN A 199 -1.60 8.36 7.15
CA ASN A 199 -1.95 9.62 6.52
C ASN A 199 -3.34 9.61 5.86
N SER A 200 -4.19 8.62 6.15
CA SER A 200 -5.58 8.56 5.65
C SER A 200 -6.59 9.16 6.64
N ASP A 201 -7.74 9.62 6.17
CA ASP A 201 -8.80 10.17 7.04
C ASP A 201 -9.74 9.10 7.63
N GLY A 202 -9.39 7.81 7.53
CA GLY A 202 -10.23 6.71 7.97
C GLY A 202 -10.43 6.60 9.49
N LEU A 203 -9.56 7.25 10.27
CA LEU A 203 -9.57 7.27 11.74
C LEU A 203 -9.17 8.66 12.24
N ASP A 204 -9.53 9.00 13.48
CA ASP A 204 -9.02 10.20 14.15
C ASP A 204 -7.50 10.08 14.42
N ALA A 205 -6.86 11.18 14.84
CA ALA A 205 -5.40 11.22 15.01
C ALA A 205 -4.86 10.13 15.97
N GLN A 206 -5.61 9.83 17.04
CA GLN A 206 -5.22 8.81 18.01
C GLN A 206 -5.37 7.40 17.43
N GLY A 207 -6.48 7.13 16.74
CA GLY A 207 -6.74 5.86 16.07
C GLY A 207 -5.73 5.56 14.98
N ARG A 208 -5.32 6.57 14.20
CA ARG A 208 -4.25 6.42 13.18
C ARG A 208 -2.92 6.03 13.82
N LEU A 209 -2.55 6.69 14.91
CA LEU A 209 -1.31 6.41 15.64
C LEU A 209 -1.31 4.99 16.23
N ILE A 210 -2.39 4.58 16.90
CA ILE A 210 -2.55 3.22 17.44
C ILE A 210 -2.47 2.18 16.32
N ARG A 211 -3.17 2.43 15.20
CA ARG A 211 -3.18 1.51 14.05
C ARG A 211 -1.80 1.38 13.43
N PHE A 212 -1.07 2.48 13.29
CA PHE A 212 0.31 2.48 12.83
C PHE A 212 1.20 1.62 13.74
N TRP A 213 1.07 1.76 15.07
CA TRP A 213 1.85 0.96 16.01
C TRP A 213 1.55 -0.53 15.94
N ASP A 214 0.27 -0.90 15.88
CA ASP A 214 -0.15 -2.29 15.70
C ASP A 214 0.51 -2.92 14.46
N GLN A 215 0.46 -2.22 13.32
CA GLN A 215 1.08 -2.69 12.08
C GLN A 215 2.61 -2.71 12.13
N TYR A 216 3.22 -1.69 12.74
CA TYR A 216 4.66 -1.58 12.88
C TYR A 216 5.22 -2.69 13.76
N LEU A 217 4.64 -2.88 14.94
CA LEU A 217 5.04 -3.89 15.91
C LEU A 217 4.81 -5.29 15.35
N SER A 218 3.68 -5.54 14.70
CA SER A 218 3.43 -6.81 14.01
C SER A 218 4.49 -7.09 12.91
N SER A 219 4.93 -6.05 12.20
CA SER A 219 5.94 -6.19 11.16
C SER A 219 7.34 -6.46 11.71
N ILE A 220 7.72 -5.77 12.80
CA ILE A 220 8.97 -6.01 13.54
C ILE A 220 8.95 -7.41 14.17
N ASP A 221 7.83 -7.81 14.78
CA ASP A 221 7.68 -9.11 15.43
C ASP A 221 7.91 -10.25 14.44
N VAL A 222 7.24 -10.21 13.28
CA VAL A 222 7.45 -11.19 12.21
C VAL A 222 8.90 -11.16 11.72
N LEU A 223 9.51 -9.98 11.53
CA LEU A 223 10.89 -9.87 11.07
C LEU A 223 11.86 -10.55 12.04
N PHE A 224 11.83 -10.19 13.32
CA PHE A 224 12.80 -10.70 14.28
C PHE A 224 12.55 -12.15 14.68
N LEU A 225 11.31 -12.62 14.75
CA LEU A 225 11.02 -14.05 14.91
C LEU A 225 11.68 -14.87 13.80
N ARG A 226 11.59 -14.42 12.53
CA ARG A 226 12.25 -15.11 11.42
C ARG A 226 13.76 -14.99 11.43
N LEU A 227 14.30 -13.84 11.82
CA LEU A 227 15.75 -13.66 11.91
C LEU A 227 16.38 -14.51 13.03
N ILE A 228 15.66 -14.72 14.13
CA ILE A 228 16.11 -15.61 15.23
C ILE A 228 16.22 -17.07 14.77
N GLU A 229 15.35 -17.50 13.84
CA GLU A 229 15.36 -18.87 13.32
C GLU A 229 16.54 -19.16 12.36
N ILE A 230 17.25 -18.13 11.92
CA ILE A 230 18.34 -18.22 10.95
C ILE A 230 19.67 -17.90 11.64
N ASP A 231 20.76 -18.55 11.22
CA ASP A 231 22.10 -18.11 11.61
C ASP A 231 22.45 -16.81 10.87
N LEU A 232 22.08 -15.68 11.48
CA LEU A 232 22.27 -14.36 10.90
C LEU A 232 23.76 -14.08 10.63
N SER A 233 24.69 -14.70 11.36
CA SER A 233 26.13 -14.48 11.17
C SER A 233 26.63 -15.01 9.83
N GLU A 234 26.04 -16.11 9.33
CA GLU A 234 26.37 -16.70 8.05
C GLU A 234 25.70 -15.95 6.89
N VAL A 235 24.46 -15.50 7.09
CA VAL A 235 23.62 -14.99 5.98
C VAL A 235 23.50 -13.46 5.90
N ILE A 236 24.08 -12.70 6.84
CA ILE A 236 23.97 -11.22 6.83
C ILE A 236 24.42 -10.59 5.51
N LYS A 237 25.38 -11.23 4.83
CA LYS A 237 25.89 -10.77 3.51
C LYS A 237 24.86 -10.88 2.39
N GLU A 238 23.87 -11.77 2.55
CA GLU A 238 22.79 -11.98 1.57
C GLU A 238 21.67 -10.94 1.71
N ILE A 239 21.59 -10.23 2.85
CA ILE A 239 20.63 -9.15 3.06
C ILE A 239 21.06 -7.95 2.20
N LYS A 240 20.23 -7.60 1.21
CA LYS A 240 20.46 -6.48 0.28
C LYS A 240 20.04 -5.16 0.92
N ASP A 241 20.86 -4.63 1.82
CA ASP A 241 20.70 -3.31 2.44
C ASP A 241 22.05 -2.68 2.79
N ASN A 242 22.04 -1.45 3.30
CA ASN A 242 23.23 -0.75 3.77
C ASN A 242 23.79 -1.36 5.07
N GLU A 243 25.09 -1.12 5.32
CA GLU A 243 25.79 -1.71 6.47
C GLU A 243 25.27 -1.20 7.82
N ILE A 244 24.70 0.01 7.86
CA ILE A 244 24.10 0.59 9.07
C ILE A 244 22.86 -0.23 9.47
N CYS A 245 21.98 -0.54 8.51
CA CYS A 245 20.80 -1.37 8.72
C CYS A 245 21.19 -2.76 9.19
N LYS A 246 22.17 -3.41 8.52
CA LYS A 246 22.67 -4.73 8.93
C LYS A 246 23.22 -4.73 10.36
N THR A 247 23.98 -3.70 10.72
CA THR A 247 24.53 -3.54 12.07
C THR A 247 23.42 -3.44 13.12
N SER A 248 22.37 -2.66 12.84
CA SER A 248 21.23 -2.53 13.76
C SER A 248 20.42 -3.82 13.92
N LEU A 249 20.27 -4.62 12.87
CA LEU A 249 19.61 -5.95 12.95
C LEU A 249 20.38 -6.87 13.90
N ILE A 250 21.71 -6.94 13.74
CA ILE A 250 22.58 -7.72 14.62
C ILE A 250 22.49 -7.21 16.06
N LYS A 251 22.44 -5.89 16.25
CA LYS A 251 22.31 -5.29 17.59
C LYS A 251 21.00 -5.74 18.27
N VAL A 252 19.86 -5.70 17.58
CA VAL A 252 18.58 -6.17 18.13
C VAL A 252 18.66 -7.65 18.50
N ILE A 253 19.18 -8.52 17.63
CA ILE A 253 19.35 -9.95 17.93
C ILE A 253 20.26 -10.19 19.15
N ASN A 254 21.35 -9.43 19.28
CA ASN A 254 22.25 -9.52 20.44
C ASN A 254 21.56 -9.10 21.74
N GLU A 255 20.72 -8.06 21.72
CA GLU A 255 19.95 -7.66 22.90
C GLU A 255 18.87 -8.68 23.26
N ILE A 256 18.25 -9.33 22.27
CA ILE A 256 17.33 -10.47 22.50
C ILE A 256 18.08 -11.61 23.18
N ARG A 257 19.29 -11.96 22.72
CA ARG A 257 20.14 -12.96 23.37
C ARG A 257 20.44 -12.58 24.82
N CYS A 258 20.89 -11.35 25.05
CA CYS A 258 21.21 -10.85 26.39
C CYS A 258 20.00 -10.95 27.35
N LEU A 259 18.83 -10.52 26.88
CA LEU A 259 17.58 -10.61 27.64
C LEU A 259 17.19 -12.07 27.92
N THR A 260 17.40 -12.96 26.96
CA THR A 260 17.16 -14.41 27.12
C THR A 260 18.07 -15.02 28.18
N GLU A 261 19.36 -14.64 28.17
CA GLU A 261 20.32 -15.11 29.19
C GLU A 261 19.97 -14.62 30.60
N LYS A 262 19.48 -13.38 30.74
CA LYS A 262 18.96 -12.86 32.01
C LYS A 262 17.77 -13.67 32.51
N CYS A 263 16.82 -14.00 31.61
CA CYS A 263 15.67 -14.85 31.94
C CYS A 263 16.11 -16.21 32.50
N LEU A 264 17.12 -16.84 31.86
CA LEU A 264 17.66 -18.13 32.29
C LEU A 264 18.34 -18.08 33.66
N LYS A 265 18.93 -16.93 34.03
CA LYS A 265 19.55 -16.70 35.35
C LYS A 265 18.55 -16.33 36.44
N GLY A 266 17.30 -16.05 36.07
CA GLY A 266 16.29 -15.52 36.99
C GLY A 266 16.47 -14.05 37.33
N ASP A 267 17.20 -13.31 36.50
CA ASP A 267 17.41 -11.86 36.66
C ASP A 267 16.16 -11.07 36.27
N THR A 268 16.18 -9.75 36.50
CA THR A 268 15.06 -8.86 36.15
C THR A 268 14.84 -8.81 34.63
N PHE A 269 13.57 -8.90 34.22
CA PHE A 269 13.16 -8.73 32.82
C PHE A 269 13.08 -7.24 32.48
N ASP A 270 14.25 -6.64 32.18
CA ASP A 270 14.38 -5.25 31.78
C ASP A 270 14.73 -5.15 30.28
N VAL A 271 13.97 -4.33 29.56
CA VAL A 271 14.06 -4.18 28.10
C VAL A 271 14.72 -2.87 27.65
N ILE A 272 15.33 -2.09 28.56
CA ILE A 272 15.93 -0.78 28.21
C ILE A 272 16.90 -0.87 27.02
N ALA A 273 17.84 -1.81 27.05
CA ALA A 273 18.82 -1.97 25.98
C ALA A 273 18.18 -2.40 24.65
N LEU A 274 17.20 -3.31 24.70
CA LEU A 274 16.44 -3.75 23.53
C LEU A 274 15.59 -2.60 22.94
N LYS A 275 14.98 -1.78 23.80
CA LYS A 275 14.24 -0.56 23.40
C LYS A 275 15.14 0.42 22.64
N ILE A 276 16.38 0.62 23.10
CA ILE A 276 17.38 1.46 22.41
C ILE A 276 17.74 0.85 21.04
N ALA A 277 18.00 -0.45 20.98
CA ALA A 277 18.33 -1.13 19.72
C ALA A 277 17.18 -1.03 18.69
N ILE A 278 15.93 -1.15 19.13
CA ILE A 278 14.75 -0.99 18.26
C ILE A 278 14.62 0.45 17.77
N ARG A 279 14.89 1.46 18.61
CA ARG A 279 14.92 2.87 18.18
C ARG A 279 15.95 3.11 17.07
N GLU A 280 17.16 2.59 17.25
CA GLU A 280 18.22 2.70 16.24
C GLU A 280 17.83 1.98 14.93
N PHE A 281 17.28 0.77 15.02
CA PHE A 281 16.76 0.04 13.86
C PHE A 281 15.68 0.85 13.13
N SER A 282 14.72 1.41 13.86
CA SER A 282 13.64 2.25 13.31
C SER A 282 14.18 3.52 12.62
N GLY A 283 15.19 4.14 13.24
CA GLY A 283 15.85 5.35 12.74
C GLY A 283 16.53 5.17 11.39
N ASN A 284 16.99 3.96 11.05
CA ASN A 284 17.57 3.66 9.72
C ASN A 284 16.57 3.87 8.58
N PHE A 285 15.28 3.82 8.87
CA PHE A 285 14.21 4.05 7.91
C PHE A 285 13.65 5.47 8.00
N HIS A 286 14.24 6.34 8.83
CA HIS A 286 13.74 7.67 9.17
C HIS A 286 12.40 7.65 9.94
N VAL A 287 12.14 6.59 10.69
CA VAL A 287 11.01 6.49 11.61
C VAL A 287 11.53 6.68 13.03
N PHE A 288 11.49 7.90 13.53
CA PHE A 288 12.00 8.21 14.86
C PHE A 288 10.89 8.06 15.91
N LEU A 289 11.11 7.17 16.88
CA LEU A 289 10.16 6.89 17.96
C LEU A 289 10.42 7.86 19.13
N GLU A 290 9.59 8.90 19.26
CA GLU A 290 9.77 10.05 20.16
C GLU A 290 8.61 10.24 21.15
N LYS A 291 8.81 11.11 22.15
CA LYS A 291 7.78 11.64 23.07
C LYS A 291 6.88 10.56 23.71
N GLU A 292 7.46 9.71 24.55
CA GLU A 292 6.68 8.75 25.37
C GLU A 292 5.79 9.52 26.37
N THR A 293 4.51 9.19 26.41
CA THR A 293 3.53 9.59 27.41
C THR A 293 2.97 8.36 28.12
N ASP A 294 2.16 8.56 29.16
CA ASP A 294 1.53 7.45 29.89
C ASP A 294 0.57 6.63 29.00
N ASP A 295 0.01 7.26 27.95
CA ASP A 295 -1.03 6.67 27.10
C ASP A 295 -0.58 6.38 25.65
N ASN A 296 0.53 6.96 25.18
CA ASN A 296 1.01 6.81 23.80
C ASN A 296 2.50 7.17 23.60
N PHE A 297 3.01 6.98 22.39
CA PHE A 297 4.28 7.53 21.92
C PHE A 297 4.15 7.94 20.45
N TYR A 298 4.98 8.88 19.99
CA TYR A 298 4.82 9.53 18.68
C TYR A 298 5.91 9.11 17.70
N ILE A 299 5.62 9.25 16.40
CA ILE A 299 6.62 9.22 15.35
C ILE A 299 6.98 10.63 14.91
N ASN A 300 8.26 10.82 14.62
CA ASN A 300 8.74 11.95 13.84
C ASN A 300 9.24 11.43 12.47
N LEU A 301 8.69 11.98 11.39
CA LEU A 301 9.00 11.62 10.01
C LEU A 301 9.65 12.83 9.34
N PRO A 302 10.96 12.80 9.03
CA PRO A 302 11.67 13.96 8.46
C PRO A 302 11.47 14.13 6.95
N ARG A 303 10.79 13.18 6.30
CA ARG A 303 10.53 13.17 4.85
C ARG A 303 9.08 12.73 4.59
N ASP A 304 8.55 13.12 3.43
CA ASP A 304 7.21 12.71 2.99
C ASP A 304 7.13 11.17 2.90
N PRO A 305 6.11 10.52 3.48
CA PRO A 305 5.90 9.08 3.37
C PRO A 305 5.89 8.53 1.93
N LYS A 306 5.52 9.33 0.92
CA LYS A 306 5.60 8.98 -0.51
C LYS A 306 7.04 8.68 -0.95
N ASP A 307 8.04 9.25 -0.28
CA ASP A 307 9.46 9.08 -0.60
C ASP A 307 10.10 7.83 0.00
N TYR A 308 9.38 7.08 0.85
CA TYR A 308 9.97 5.93 1.52
C TYR A 308 10.15 4.78 0.54
N PHE A 309 11.39 4.29 0.46
CA PHE A 309 11.82 3.11 -0.29
C PHE A 309 11.61 3.18 -1.81
N VAL A 310 11.45 4.38 -2.37
CA VAL A 310 11.36 4.58 -3.82
C VAL A 310 12.65 4.08 -4.49
N GLY A 311 12.53 3.12 -5.42
CA GLY A 311 13.67 2.48 -6.08
C GLY A 311 14.41 1.44 -5.24
N GLU A 312 14.14 1.34 -3.94
CA GLU A 312 14.73 0.32 -3.05
C GLU A 312 13.91 -0.98 -3.04
N ILE A 313 12.58 -0.89 -3.16
CA ILE A 313 11.67 -2.03 -3.15
C ILE A 313 10.70 -1.98 -4.33
N VAL A 314 10.25 -3.16 -4.75
CA VAL A 314 9.17 -3.31 -5.74
C VAL A 314 7.85 -3.42 -4.98
N GLU A 315 7.07 -2.33 -4.99
CA GLU A 315 5.78 -2.26 -4.32
C GLU A 315 4.86 -1.25 -5.01
N THR A 316 3.57 -1.55 -5.02
CA THR A 316 2.55 -0.64 -5.51
C THR A 316 2.13 0.36 -4.45
N GLU A 317 1.74 1.55 -4.88
CA GLU A 317 1.15 2.57 -4.02
C GLU A 317 -0.16 3.11 -4.63
N PRO A 318 -1.07 3.70 -3.82
CA PRO A 318 -2.25 4.38 -4.32
C PRO A 318 -1.87 5.57 -5.18
N ARG A 319 -2.34 5.59 -6.43
CA ARG A 319 -2.14 6.71 -7.36
C ARG A 319 -3.42 7.10 -8.06
N ILE A 320 -3.51 8.37 -8.45
CA ILE A 320 -4.45 8.86 -9.47
C ILE A 320 -3.73 8.65 -10.81
N ILE A 321 -4.38 8.00 -11.76
CA ILE A 321 -3.79 7.58 -13.03
C ILE A 321 -4.66 8.06 -14.17
N CYS A 322 -4.06 8.75 -15.13
CA CYS A 322 -4.65 9.14 -16.40
C CYS A 322 -3.99 8.34 -17.52
N PHE A 323 -4.80 7.69 -18.35
CA PHE A 323 -4.39 7.09 -19.60
C PHE A 323 -5.06 7.85 -20.74
N MET A 324 -4.26 8.37 -21.67
CA MET A 324 -4.76 9.06 -22.86
C MET A 324 -4.15 8.46 -24.12
N ASP A 325 -4.89 8.61 -25.22
CA ASP A 325 -4.60 8.03 -26.52
C ASP A 325 -4.95 9.03 -27.64
N ILE A 326 -4.13 9.09 -28.69
CA ILE A 326 -4.37 9.92 -29.87
C ILE A 326 -5.49 9.28 -30.72
N LEU A 327 -6.56 10.04 -30.93
CA LEU A 327 -7.68 9.59 -31.73
C LEU A 327 -7.33 9.66 -33.23
N GLY A 328 -7.46 8.52 -33.93
CA GLY A 328 -7.17 8.45 -35.36
C GLY A 328 -5.68 8.31 -35.70
N PHE A 329 -4.86 7.83 -34.75
CA PHE A 329 -3.41 7.74 -34.92
C PHE A 329 -2.96 6.97 -36.17
N SER A 330 -3.65 5.88 -36.52
CA SER A 330 -3.34 5.13 -37.75
C SER A 330 -3.52 5.97 -39.01
N ASP A 331 -4.52 6.85 -39.06
CA ASP A 331 -4.75 7.75 -40.19
C ASP A 331 -3.66 8.85 -40.21
N LEU A 332 -3.24 9.35 -39.03
CA LEU A 332 -2.12 10.30 -38.94
C LEU A 332 -0.79 9.72 -39.47
N ILE A 333 -0.51 8.44 -39.18
CA ILE A 333 0.67 7.76 -39.76
C ILE A 333 0.52 7.64 -41.26
N HIS A 334 -0.66 7.23 -41.75
CA HIS A 334 -0.90 7.09 -43.18
C HIS A 334 -0.71 8.42 -43.91
N ASP A 335 -1.25 9.51 -43.37
CA ASP A 335 -1.08 10.86 -43.91
C ASP A 335 0.40 11.27 -43.91
N TYR A 336 1.15 10.97 -42.85
CA TYR A 336 2.60 11.25 -42.79
C TYR A 336 3.41 10.47 -43.83
N GLU A 337 3.10 9.19 -44.04
CA GLU A 337 3.80 8.34 -45.00
C GLU A 337 3.46 8.68 -46.45
N THR A 338 2.27 9.25 -46.71
CA THR A 338 1.77 9.54 -48.06
C THR A 338 1.92 11.00 -48.50
N ASP A 339 1.95 11.95 -47.55
CA ASP A 339 2.15 13.38 -47.80
C ASP A 339 3.51 13.86 -47.27
N LEU A 340 4.45 14.11 -48.18
CA LEU A 340 5.79 14.64 -47.86
C LEU A 340 5.78 16.04 -47.23
N THR A 341 4.64 16.74 -47.25
CA THR A 341 4.47 18.05 -46.60
C THR A 341 3.89 17.94 -45.19
N SER A 342 3.54 16.73 -44.73
CA SER A 342 2.97 16.49 -43.41
C SER A 342 3.94 16.86 -42.28
N THR A 343 3.47 17.66 -41.34
CA THR A 343 4.20 18.08 -40.13
C THR A 343 3.75 17.35 -38.87
N VAL A 344 2.87 16.34 -38.99
CA VAL A 344 2.17 15.75 -37.84
C VAL A 344 3.13 15.16 -36.80
N LEU A 345 4.23 14.55 -37.23
CA LEU A 345 5.22 13.98 -36.32
C LEU A 345 5.94 15.08 -35.52
N GLN A 346 6.29 16.19 -36.18
CA GLN A 346 6.87 17.36 -35.55
C GLN A 346 5.87 18.00 -34.58
N ASP A 347 4.60 18.12 -34.98
CA ASP A 347 3.54 18.67 -34.13
C ASP A 347 3.31 17.83 -32.88
N ILE A 348 3.33 16.49 -32.99
CA ILE A 348 3.28 15.57 -31.84
C ILE A 348 4.50 15.78 -30.94
N GLN A 349 5.70 15.76 -31.52
CA GLN A 349 6.95 15.92 -30.77
C GLN A 349 7.02 17.26 -30.02
N GLU A 350 6.67 18.35 -30.70
CA GLU A 350 6.60 19.69 -30.13
C GLU A 350 5.54 19.75 -29.02
N SER A 351 4.38 19.13 -29.20
CA SER A 351 3.31 19.13 -28.20
C SER A 351 3.74 18.42 -26.91
N PHE A 352 4.38 17.25 -27.03
CA PHE A 352 4.96 16.56 -25.87
C PHE A 352 6.09 17.37 -25.22
N ALA A 353 6.93 18.04 -26.01
CA ALA A 353 7.99 18.89 -25.50
C ALA A 353 7.44 20.12 -24.76
N LEU A 354 6.44 20.80 -25.32
CA LEU A 354 5.75 21.94 -24.70
C LEU A 354 5.02 21.52 -23.42
N ALA A 355 4.34 20.39 -23.42
CA ALA A 355 3.70 19.85 -22.23
C ALA A 355 4.71 19.53 -21.13
N LYS A 356 5.85 18.96 -21.51
CA LYS A 356 6.98 18.71 -20.60
C LYS A 356 7.61 20.01 -20.11
N VAL A 357 7.73 21.03 -20.94
CA VAL A 357 8.21 22.36 -20.54
C VAL A 357 7.22 23.03 -19.58
N GLN A 358 5.92 22.99 -19.87
CA GLN A 358 4.89 23.49 -18.98
C GLN A 358 4.89 22.75 -17.63
N LEU A 359 5.25 21.45 -17.65
CA LEU A 359 5.47 20.63 -16.47
C LEU A 359 6.74 21.02 -15.69
N LEU A 360 7.83 21.34 -16.41
CA LEU A 360 9.18 21.46 -15.86
C LEU A 360 9.69 22.90 -15.71
N GLU A 361 9.07 23.94 -16.26
CA GLU A 361 9.54 25.34 -16.16
C GLU A 361 8.79 26.15 -15.09
N THR A 362 7.69 25.62 -14.54
CA THR A 362 7.13 26.07 -13.24
C THR A 362 8.05 25.77 -12.04
N THR A 363 9.23 25.20 -12.28
CA THR A 363 10.15 24.61 -11.29
C THR A 363 11.17 25.54 -10.66
N THR A 364 11.34 26.78 -11.15
CA THR A 364 12.46 27.61 -10.67
C THR A 364 12.27 28.17 -9.27
N LEU A 365 11.06 28.13 -8.69
CA LEU A 365 10.81 28.59 -7.32
C LEU A 365 9.81 27.68 -6.56
N ASN A 366 10.36 26.86 -5.65
CA ASN A 366 9.73 26.28 -4.44
C ASN A 366 8.70 25.11 -4.50
N ASN A 367 8.34 24.53 -5.65
CA ASN A 367 7.40 23.38 -5.73
C ASN A 367 8.02 22.08 -6.29
N GLN A 368 9.24 21.75 -5.87
CA GLN A 368 9.92 20.52 -6.30
C GLN A 368 9.23 19.24 -5.82
N ASP A 369 8.49 19.27 -4.70
CA ASP A 369 7.96 18.07 -4.05
C ASP A 369 6.77 17.42 -4.78
N LEU A 370 5.85 18.20 -5.37
CA LEU A 370 4.71 17.64 -6.12
C LEU A 370 5.13 17.07 -7.48
N LEU A 371 6.03 17.77 -8.17
CA LEU A 371 6.58 17.32 -9.45
C LEU A 371 7.48 16.10 -9.30
N LYS A 372 8.17 15.97 -8.16
CA LYS A 372 8.99 14.80 -7.83
C LYS A 372 8.19 13.50 -7.90
N HIS A 373 6.91 13.53 -7.54
CA HIS A 373 6.09 12.32 -7.53
C HIS A 373 5.30 12.11 -8.81
N LEU A 374 5.24 13.07 -9.73
CA LEU A 374 4.57 12.85 -11.02
C LEU A 374 5.37 11.86 -11.88
N SER A 375 4.70 10.83 -12.35
CA SER A 375 5.26 9.86 -13.29
C SER A 375 4.52 9.96 -14.61
N TYR A 376 5.25 10.05 -15.72
CA TYR A 376 4.69 9.93 -17.05
C TYR A 376 5.48 8.89 -17.85
N GLN A 377 4.77 8.08 -18.63
CA GLN A 377 5.34 7.13 -19.58
C GLN A 377 4.56 7.21 -20.89
N THR A 378 5.26 7.18 -22.01
CA THR A 378 4.67 7.19 -23.35
C THR A 378 5.03 5.91 -24.09
N PHE A 379 4.09 5.37 -24.84
CA PHE A 379 4.32 4.25 -25.74
C PHE A 379 3.45 4.41 -26.97
N SER A 380 4.04 4.55 -28.16
CA SER A 380 3.30 4.80 -29.40
C SER A 380 2.43 6.07 -29.29
N ASP A 381 1.12 5.92 -29.35
CA ASP A 381 0.05 6.91 -29.39
C ASP A 381 -0.56 7.22 -28.04
N ASN A 382 -0.14 6.51 -27.01
CA ASN A 382 -0.66 6.67 -25.66
C ASN A 382 0.35 7.29 -24.70
N ILE A 383 -0.21 7.94 -23.69
CA ILE A 383 0.50 8.49 -22.54
C ILE A 383 -0.22 8.06 -21.25
N CYS A 384 0.57 7.54 -20.32
CA CYS A 384 0.15 7.24 -18.96
C CYS A 384 0.78 8.26 -18.01
N ILE A 385 -0.04 8.93 -17.21
CA ILE A 385 0.38 9.91 -16.21
C ILE A 385 -0.16 9.45 -14.87
N SER A 386 0.63 9.54 -13.81
CA SER A 386 0.15 9.21 -12.47
C SER A 386 0.80 10.05 -11.38
N ILE A 387 0.10 10.22 -10.27
CA ILE A 387 0.59 10.90 -9.07
C ILE A 387 0.12 10.12 -7.82
N PRO A 388 0.96 9.92 -6.79
CA PRO A 388 0.55 9.25 -5.58
C PRO A 388 -0.23 10.19 -4.67
N TYR A 389 -1.15 9.61 -3.92
CA TYR A 389 -1.96 10.34 -2.97
C TYR A 389 -2.12 9.53 -1.68
N PHE A 390 -2.25 10.23 -0.56
CA PHE A 390 -2.75 9.69 0.68
C PHE A 390 -4.26 9.77 0.69
N ASP A 391 -4.90 8.79 1.33
CA ASP A 391 -6.36 8.71 1.38
C ASP A 391 -6.97 9.68 2.41
N ASN A 392 -6.56 10.94 2.34
CA ASN A 392 -7.14 12.08 3.05
C ASN A 392 -7.68 13.10 2.05
N GLU A 393 -8.58 13.97 2.50
CA GLU A 393 -9.28 14.94 1.65
C GLU A 393 -8.32 15.91 0.97
N ASP A 394 -7.45 16.56 1.74
CA ASP A 394 -6.64 17.68 1.25
C ASP A 394 -5.55 17.21 0.26
N ASP A 395 -4.85 16.12 0.58
CA ASP A 395 -3.85 15.53 -0.32
C ASP A 395 -4.51 14.96 -1.59
N PHE A 396 -5.66 14.30 -1.48
CA PHE A 396 -6.38 13.82 -2.66
C PHE A 396 -6.81 14.97 -3.57
N LEU A 397 -7.41 16.03 -3.03
CA LEU A 397 -7.86 17.18 -3.80
C LEU A 397 -6.71 17.91 -4.50
N MET A 398 -5.60 18.12 -3.79
CA MET A 398 -4.40 18.75 -4.33
C MET A 398 -3.83 17.92 -5.50
N ASN A 399 -3.66 16.61 -5.32
CA ASN A 399 -3.09 15.74 -6.35
C ASN A 399 -4.06 15.53 -7.53
N PHE A 400 -5.37 15.50 -7.29
CA PHE A 400 -6.38 15.41 -8.34
C PHE A 400 -6.47 16.70 -9.17
N ASN A 401 -6.43 17.86 -8.53
CA ASN A 401 -6.32 19.14 -9.21
C ASN A 401 -5.04 19.20 -10.07
N PHE A 402 -3.91 18.77 -9.51
CA PHE A 402 -2.64 18.77 -10.22
C PHE A 402 -2.70 17.92 -11.51
N ILE A 403 -3.21 16.68 -11.42
CA ILE A 403 -3.44 15.85 -12.62
C ILE A 403 -4.44 16.50 -13.58
N SER A 404 -5.54 17.09 -13.07
CA SER A 404 -6.53 17.77 -13.89
C SER A 404 -5.92 18.89 -14.72
N VAL A 405 -5.14 19.78 -14.09
CA VAL A 405 -4.45 20.88 -14.78
C VAL A 405 -3.51 20.35 -15.86
N PHE A 406 -2.71 19.34 -15.55
CA PHE A 406 -1.77 18.78 -16.52
C PHE A 406 -2.47 18.10 -17.70
N VAL A 407 -3.47 17.27 -17.43
CA VAL A 407 -4.23 16.56 -18.47
C VAL A 407 -4.97 17.54 -19.38
N ARG A 408 -5.63 18.55 -18.80
CA ARG A 408 -6.34 19.59 -19.54
C ARG A 408 -5.39 20.41 -20.40
N GLY A 409 -4.27 20.85 -19.84
CA GLY A 409 -3.24 21.61 -20.57
C GLY A 409 -2.67 20.80 -21.73
N PHE A 410 -2.39 19.51 -21.51
CA PHE A 410 -1.94 18.64 -22.58
C PHE A 410 -2.99 18.45 -23.68
N GLN A 411 -4.26 18.22 -23.33
CA GLN A 411 -5.34 18.16 -24.31
C GLN A 411 -5.45 19.46 -25.11
N GLN A 412 -5.33 20.61 -24.45
CA GLN A 412 -5.41 21.92 -25.10
C GLN A 412 -4.28 22.14 -26.13
N ILE A 413 -3.03 21.80 -25.77
CA ILE A 413 -1.87 21.88 -26.68
C ILE A 413 -2.06 20.96 -27.89
N MET A 414 -2.50 19.72 -27.65
CA MET A 414 -2.74 18.77 -28.75
C MET A 414 -3.88 19.27 -29.66
N PHE A 415 -4.94 19.82 -29.09
CA PHE A 415 -6.09 20.32 -29.85
C PHE A 415 -5.72 21.53 -30.71
N SER A 416 -4.87 22.45 -30.24
CA SER A 416 -4.42 23.60 -31.05
C SER A 416 -3.61 23.16 -32.27
N LYS A 417 -2.90 22.03 -32.15
CA LYS A 417 -2.25 21.33 -33.26
C LYS A 417 -3.18 20.43 -34.07
N ARG A 418 -4.50 20.49 -33.84
CA ARG A 418 -5.54 19.69 -34.52
C ARG A 418 -5.43 18.18 -34.29
N ILE A 419 -4.71 17.77 -33.24
CA ILE A 419 -4.56 16.38 -32.82
C ILE A 419 -5.48 16.15 -31.62
N PHE A 420 -6.46 15.28 -31.78
CA PHE A 420 -7.48 15.07 -30.77
C PHE A 420 -7.15 13.87 -29.86
N MET A 421 -7.19 14.12 -28.55
CA MET A 421 -6.94 13.13 -27.50
C MET A 421 -8.24 12.65 -26.86
N ARG A 422 -8.24 11.38 -26.43
CA ARG A 422 -9.26 10.79 -25.54
C ARG A 422 -8.60 10.01 -24.41
N GLY A 423 -9.32 9.69 -23.36
CA GLY A 423 -8.72 8.96 -22.25
C GLY A 423 -9.64 8.63 -21.09
N GLY A 424 -9.03 8.13 -20.02
CA GLY A 424 -9.67 7.79 -18.76
C GLY A 424 -8.79 8.13 -17.57
N VAL A 425 -9.39 8.64 -16.50
CA VAL A 425 -8.73 8.96 -15.22
C VAL A 425 -9.36 8.10 -14.14
N SER A 426 -8.56 7.40 -13.37
CA SER A 426 -9.03 6.53 -12.29
C SER A 426 -8.04 6.51 -11.11
N THR A 427 -8.38 5.77 -10.07
CA THR A 427 -7.49 5.50 -8.94
C THR A 427 -7.27 4.01 -8.73
N GLY A 428 -6.08 3.65 -8.25
CA GLY A 428 -5.76 2.26 -7.92
C GLY A 428 -4.31 2.07 -7.50
N SER A 429 -3.93 0.81 -7.31
CA SER A 429 -2.54 0.45 -7.10
C SER A 429 -1.74 0.73 -8.36
N TYR A 430 -0.52 1.22 -8.20
CA TYR A 430 0.38 1.50 -9.31
C TYR A 430 1.83 1.32 -8.87
N TYR A 431 2.58 0.65 -9.72
CA TYR A 431 4.03 0.57 -9.71
C TYR A 431 4.50 0.75 -11.15
N ALA A 432 5.59 1.49 -11.34
CA ALA A 432 6.25 1.56 -12.63
C ALA A 432 7.76 1.68 -12.44
N ASP A 433 8.50 1.04 -13.34
CA ASP A 433 9.93 1.27 -13.56
C ASP A 433 10.17 1.58 -15.04
N ASN A 434 11.42 1.53 -15.49
CA ASN A 434 11.77 1.80 -16.89
C ASN A 434 11.29 0.74 -17.88
N ASN A 435 10.81 -0.42 -17.40
CA ASN A 435 10.49 -1.59 -18.21
C ASN A 435 9.01 -1.99 -18.12
N ILE A 436 8.39 -1.87 -16.96
CA ILE A 436 7.03 -2.36 -16.70
C ILE A 436 6.18 -1.33 -15.94
N ILE A 437 4.88 -1.34 -16.22
CA ILE A 437 3.85 -0.77 -15.36
C ILE A 437 2.99 -1.92 -14.83
N PHE A 438 2.85 -1.99 -13.51
CA PHE A 438 1.93 -2.90 -12.82
C PHE A 438 0.88 -2.07 -12.08
N SER A 439 -0.34 -1.98 -12.62
CA SER A 439 -1.36 -1.10 -12.04
C SER A 439 -2.79 -1.56 -12.27
N SER A 440 -3.55 -1.68 -11.18
CA SER A 440 -5.00 -1.88 -11.27
C SER A 440 -5.74 -0.62 -11.70
N GLY A 441 -5.22 0.57 -11.36
CA GLY A 441 -5.80 1.84 -11.80
C GLY A 441 -5.58 2.07 -13.30
N LEU A 442 -4.41 1.72 -13.85
CA LEU A 442 -4.20 1.79 -15.30
C LEU A 442 -5.20 0.92 -16.07
N ILE A 443 -5.52 -0.29 -15.58
CA ILE A 443 -6.54 -1.16 -16.20
C ILE A 443 -7.91 -0.45 -16.26
N LYS A 444 -8.33 0.21 -15.16
CA LYS A 444 -9.59 0.97 -15.13
C LYS A 444 -9.57 2.16 -16.10
N ALA A 445 -8.50 2.96 -16.07
CA ALA A 445 -8.30 4.10 -16.96
C ALA A 445 -8.34 3.68 -18.44
N TYR A 446 -7.64 2.60 -18.79
CA TYR A 446 -7.66 2.01 -20.12
C TYR A 446 -9.07 1.52 -20.52
N HIS A 447 -9.83 0.92 -19.60
CA HIS A 447 -11.21 0.54 -19.89
C HIS A 447 -12.14 1.73 -20.13
N LEU A 448 -11.96 2.84 -19.40
CA LEU A 448 -12.70 4.07 -19.65
C LEU A 448 -12.39 4.63 -21.04
N GLU A 449 -11.11 4.67 -21.42
CA GLU A 449 -10.69 5.09 -22.76
C GLU A 449 -11.31 4.19 -23.85
N SER A 450 -11.01 2.89 -23.79
CA SER A 450 -11.30 1.95 -24.88
C SER A 450 -12.80 1.61 -25.04
N LYS A 451 -13.58 1.68 -23.96
CA LYS A 451 -15.00 1.28 -23.96
C LYS A 451 -15.98 2.44 -23.88
N THR A 452 -15.56 3.59 -23.35
CA THR A 452 -16.48 4.71 -23.05
C THR A 452 -16.07 6.01 -23.73
N ALA A 453 -14.77 6.29 -23.91
CA ALA A 453 -14.28 7.51 -24.53
C ALA A 453 -14.37 7.46 -26.07
N ILE A 454 -15.60 7.48 -26.58
CA ILE A 454 -15.89 7.52 -28.03
C ILE A 454 -15.48 8.88 -28.64
N TYR A 455 -15.67 9.95 -27.87
CA TYR A 455 -15.40 11.33 -28.25
C TYR A 455 -14.04 11.82 -27.73
N PRO A 456 -13.51 12.96 -28.20
CA PRO A 456 -12.22 13.50 -27.79
C PRO A 456 -12.29 14.15 -26.40
N ARG A 457 -12.40 13.30 -25.38
CA ARG A 457 -12.54 13.68 -23.98
C ARG A 457 -11.81 12.70 -23.08
N VAL A 458 -11.36 13.18 -21.93
CA VAL A 458 -10.76 12.35 -20.90
C VAL A 458 -11.76 12.14 -19.78
N ILE A 459 -12.32 10.93 -19.72
CA ILE A 459 -13.40 10.56 -18.80
C ILE A 459 -12.83 10.34 -17.39
N ILE A 460 -13.60 10.69 -16.37
CA ILE A 460 -13.24 10.49 -14.96
C ILE A 460 -14.04 9.33 -14.40
N ASP A 461 -13.36 8.40 -13.73
CA ASP A 461 -13.97 7.25 -13.08
C ASP A 461 -15.04 7.67 -12.08
N LYS A 462 -16.17 6.95 -12.05
CA LYS A 462 -17.30 7.25 -11.17
C LYS A 462 -16.89 7.28 -9.70
N SER A 463 -15.93 6.45 -9.27
CA SER A 463 -15.49 6.43 -7.87
C SER A 463 -14.80 7.73 -7.45
N ILE A 464 -14.13 8.42 -8.38
CA ILE A 464 -13.55 9.74 -8.13
C ILE A 464 -14.67 10.77 -7.99
N ILE A 465 -15.67 10.74 -8.86
CA ILE A 465 -16.80 11.67 -8.80
C ILE A 465 -17.60 11.49 -7.51
N GLU A 466 -17.89 10.26 -7.11
CA GLU A 466 -18.54 9.93 -5.84
C GLU A 466 -17.72 10.42 -4.64
N ARG A 467 -16.40 10.39 -4.72
CA ARG A 467 -15.51 10.94 -3.70
C ARG A 467 -15.59 12.46 -3.66
N LEU A 468 -15.52 13.14 -4.81
CA LEU A 468 -15.65 14.61 -4.89
C LEU A 468 -16.98 15.11 -4.34
N ARG A 469 -18.08 14.37 -4.55
CA ARG A 469 -19.42 14.72 -4.02
C ARG A 469 -19.50 14.73 -2.48
N LYS A 470 -18.57 14.07 -1.79
CA LYS A 470 -18.52 14.04 -0.31
C LYS A 470 -17.83 15.26 0.29
N TYR A 471 -17.12 16.04 -0.52
CA TYR A 471 -16.31 17.17 -0.06
C TYR A 471 -17.10 18.48 -0.11
N ASP A 472 -16.69 19.44 0.72
CA ASP A 472 -17.31 20.76 0.74
C ASP A 472 -17.13 21.47 -0.61
N ARG A 473 -18.24 21.97 -1.18
CA ARG A 473 -18.26 22.76 -2.41
C ARG A 473 -17.26 23.90 -2.36
N LYS A 474 -17.13 24.59 -1.23
CA LYS A 474 -16.16 25.69 -1.09
C LYS A 474 -14.73 25.19 -1.30
N LYS A 475 -14.36 24.01 -0.77
CA LYS A 475 -13.06 23.38 -1.01
C LYS A 475 -12.87 23.00 -2.48
N LEU A 476 -13.88 22.42 -3.13
CA LEU A 476 -13.81 22.09 -4.56
C LEU A 476 -13.57 23.33 -5.44
N SER A 477 -14.28 24.42 -5.16
CA SER A 477 -14.09 25.70 -5.85
C SER A 477 -12.73 26.34 -5.56
N LYS A 478 -12.16 26.16 -4.35
CA LYS A 478 -10.77 26.57 -4.04
C LYS A 478 -9.74 25.88 -4.94
N PHE A 479 -10.03 24.68 -5.46
CA PHE A 479 -9.19 23.98 -6.44
C PHE A 479 -9.72 24.11 -7.88
N ALA A 480 -10.70 24.98 -8.15
CA ALA A 480 -11.35 25.14 -9.47
C ALA A 480 -11.87 23.82 -10.10
N LEU A 481 -12.11 22.79 -9.29
CA LEU A 481 -12.52 21.46 -9.75
C LEU A 481 -13.97 21.43 -10.20
N ASP A 482 -14.78 22.33 -9.65
CA ASP A 482 -16.20 22.52 -9.96
C ASP A 482 -16.45 22.92 -11.42
N ARG A 483 -15.49 23.59 -12.07
CA ARG A 483 -15.52 23.94 -13.50
C ARG A 483 -14.62 23.09 -14.38
N ALA A 484 -13.54 22.54 -13.81
CA ALA A 484 -12.64 21.67 -14.53
C ALA A 484 -13.29 20.33 -14.92
N VAL A 485 -14.37 19.94 -14.22
CA VAL A 485 -15.11 18.70 -14.46
C VAL A 485 -16.48 19.01 -15.07
N ILE A 486 -16.76 18.42 -16.23
CA ILE A 486 -18.02 18.57 -16.97
C ILE A 486 -18.77 17.25 -17.00
N LEU A 487 -20.09 17.32 -16.81
CA LEU A 487 -21.05 16.25 -17.04
C LEU A 487 -21.70 16.42 -18.42
N ASP A 488 -21.71 15.36 -19.22
CA ASP A 488 -22.42 15.33 -20.50
C ASP A 488 -23.89 14.86 -20.37
N TRP A 489 -24.58 14.74 -21.51
CA TRP A 489 -25.98 14.26 -21.60
C TRP A 489 -26.15 12.77 -21.22
N GLU A 490 -25.08 11.97 -21.19
CA GLU A 490 -25.09 10.56 -20.78
C GLU A 490 -24.72 10.38 -19.29
N ASN A 491 -24.56 11.49 -18.56
CA ASN A 491 -24.08 11.54 -17.19
C ASN A 491 -22.66 10.99 -17.00
N VAL A 492 -21.81 11.16 -18.00
CA VAL A 492 -20.38 10.85 -17.98
C VAL A 492 -19.61 12.13 -17.63
N CYS A 493 -18.81 12.07 -16.57
CA CYS A 493 -17.92 13.16 -16.18
C CYS A 493 -16.60 13.09 -16.96
N PHE A 494 -16.10 14.23 -17.44
CA PHE A 494 -14.83 14.35 -18.13
C PHE A 494 -14.16 15.69 -17.81
N PHE A 495 -12.85 15.79 -18.06
CA PHE A 495 -12.14 17.06 -17.89
C PHE A 495 -12.46 18.06 -19.01
N ASN A 496 -12.67 19.33 -18.65
CA ASN A 496 -12.85 20.42 -19.60
C ASN A 496 -11.51 20.78 -20.26
N PRO A 497 -11.25 20.47 -21.54
CA PRO A 497 -10.00 20.85 -22.20
C PRO A 497 -9.87 22.36 -22.48
N PHE A 498 -10.94 23.14 -22.26
CA PHE A 498 -10.97 24.59 -22.45
C PHE A 498 -11.05 25.33 -21.09
N GLY A 499 -10.72 26.63 -21.09
CA GLY A 499 -10.90 27.51 -19.94
C GLY A 499 -9.92 27.17 -18.80
N LEU A 500 -8.70 26.75 -19.13
CA LEU A 500 -7.66 26.46 -18.14
C LEU A 500 -7.25 27.75 -17.40
N ILE A 501 -7.14 28.85 -18.14
CA ILE A 501 -6.72 30.15 -17.64
C ILE A 501 -7.81 30.79 -16.80
N ASP A 502 -9.07 30.72 -17.24
CA ASP A 502 -10.22 31.26 -16.49
C ASP A 502 -10.37 30.60 -15.11
N GLY A 503 -10.15 29.27 -15.02
CA GLY A 503 -10.12 28.57 -13.74
C GLY A 503 -8.96 28.99 -12.84
N SER A 504 -7.80 29.27 -13.43
CA SER A 504 -6.59 29.69 -12.69
C SER A 504 -6.70 31.12 -12.16
N ILE A 505 -7.26 32.04 -12.97
CA ILE A 505 -7.55 33.43 -12.57
C ILE A 505 -8.51 33.45 -11.38
N GLN A 506 -9.55 32.61 -11.39
CA GLN A 506 -10.50 32.57 -10.28
C GLN A 506 -9.95 31.90 -9.03
N MET A 507 -9.12 30.87 -9.19
CA MET A 507 -8.39 30.27 -8.07
C MET A 507 -7.54 31.34 -7.36
N LEU A 508 -6.82 32.16 -8.14
CA LEU A 508 -6.07 33.32 -7.66
C LEU A 508 -6.99 34.35 -7.00
N GLU A 509 -8.08 34.79 -7.65
CA GLU A 509 -9.03 35.76 -7.08
C GLU A 509 -9.63 35.26 -5.76
N SER A 510 -9.99 33.97 -5.66
CA SER A 510 -10.52 33.37 -4.45
C SER A 510 -9.47 33.30 -3.32
N ALA A 511 -8.22 32.97 -3.65
CA ALA A 511 -7.12 32.96 -2.69
C ALA A 511 -6.79 34.37 -2.18
N PHE A 512 -6.79 35.37 -3.08
CA PHE A 512 -6.58 36.79 -2.73
C PHE A 512 -7.72 37.35 -1.87
N ASN A 513 -8.98 37.01 -2.16
CA ASN A 513 -10.12 37.49 -1.37
C ASN A 513 -10.14 36.85 0.03
N ASN A 514 -9.75 35.58 0.17
CA ASN A 514 -9.70 34.90 1.46
C ASN A 514 -8.53 35.35 2.35
N LEU A 515 -7.40 35.78 1.77
CA LEU A 515 -6.28 36.41 2.49
C LEU A 515 -6.69 37.67 3.28
N LEU A 516 -7.80 38.30 2.90
CA LEU A 516 -8.33 39.49 3.55
C LEU A 516 -9.29 39.17 4.71
N GLU A 517 -9.73 37.91 4.87
CA GLU A 517 -10.82 37.56 5.80
C GLU A 517 -10.42 36.71 7.04
N ASP A 518 -9.34 35.92 7.08
CA ASP A 518 -8.86 35.31 8.34
C ASP A 518 -7.45 34.66 8.28
N THR A 519 -6.86 34.49 9.47
CA THR A 519 -5.43 34.31 9.83
C THR A 519 -4.63 33.15 9.19
N ASP A 520 -3.36 33.45 8.88
CA ASP A 520 -2.16 32.69 8.43
C ASP A 520 -2.00 31.15 8.65
N ASP A 521 -2.92 30.42 9.27
CA ASP A 521 -2.69 29.05 9.76
C ASP A 521 -3.36 27.91 8.95
N ASP A 522 -4.10 28.18 7.87
CA ASP A 522 -4.68 27.11 7.03
C ASP A 522 -3.60 26.51 6.08
N PRO A 523 -3.20 25.22 6.25
CA PRO A 523 -2.23 24.56 5.38
C PRO A 523 -2.66 24.55 3.91
N LEU A 524 -3.96 24.56 3.64
CA LEU A 524 -4.55 24.61 2.31
C LEU A 524 -4.37 26.00 1.70
N ILE A 525 -4.55 27.07 2.46
CA ILE A 525 -4.26 28.45 2.03
C ILE A 525 -2.76 28.58 1.74
N ARG A 526 -1.89 28.01 2.58
CA ARG A 526 -0.44 28.06 2.35
C ARG A 526 0.00 27.27 1.11
N SER A 527 -0.63 26.12 0.83
CA SER A 527 -0.38 25.31 -0.37
C SER A 527 -0.93 25.96 -1.65
N VAL A 528 -2.14 26.51 -1.60
CA VAL A 528 -2.71 27.31 -2.70
C VAL A 528 -1.87 28.57 -2.92
N LEU A 529 -1.43 29.26 -1.85
CA LEU A 529 -0.55 30.41 -1.94
C LEU A 529 0.80 30.05 -2.57
N LYS A 530 1.41 28.93 -2.20
CA LYS A 530 2.62 28.42 -2.86
C LYS A 530 2.39 28.15 -4.35
N LEU A 531 1.28 27.51 -4.73
CA LEU A 531 0.91 27.28 -6.14
C LEU A 531 0.71 28.61 -6.89
N THR A 532 0.10 29.61 -6.25
CA THR A 532 -0.10 30.95 -6.84
C THR A 532 1.16 31.81 -6.88
N GLN A 533 2.07 31.65 -5.91
CA GLN A 533 3.38 32.31 -5.87
C GLN A 533 4.33 31.73 -6.92
N SER A 534 4.14 30.47 -7.34
CA SER A 534 4.79 29.89 -8.53
C SER A 534 4.36 30.53 -9.85
N ILE A 535 3.28 31.33 -9.87
CA ILE A 535 2.82 32.14 -11.02
C ILE A 535 3.46 33.55 -11.00
N ASN A 536 4.62 33.72 -10.36
CA ASN A 536 5.19 35.05 -10.05
C ASN A 536 5.26 36.00 -11.27
N ASN A 537 4.79 37.24 -11.08
CA ASN A 537 4.77 38.37 -12.03
C ASN A 537 3.92 38.24 -13.30
N VAL A 538 3.02 37.26 -13.41
CA VAL A 538 2.00 37.31 -14.47
C VAL A 538 0.93 38.32 -14.03
N THR A 539 0.98 39.54 -14.58
CA THR A 539 -0.06 40.54 -14.29
C THR A 539 -1.42 39.99 -14.73
N LEU A 540 -2.51 40.48 -14.12
CA LEU A 540 -3.88 40.21 -14.61
C LEU A 540 -4.00 40.52 -16.11
N GLU A 541 -3.24 41.49 -16.61
CA GLU A 541 -3.17 41.85 -18.03
C GLU A 541 -2.49 40.76 -18.87
N THR A 542 -1.40 40.16 -18.39
CA THR A 542 -0.76 39.02 -19.05
C THR A 542 -1.67 37.78 -19.01
N LEU A 543 -2.39 37.52 -17.91
CA LEU A 543 -3.36 36.42 -17.87
C LEU A 543 -4.52 36.64 -18.87
N LYS A 544 -4.98 37.89 -19.00
CA LYS A 544 -6.00 38.27 -19.99
C LYS A 544 -5.50 38.10 -21.43
N SER A 545 -4.26 38.49 -21.74
CA SER A 545 -3.71 38.31 -23.09
C SER A 545 -3.52 36.83 -23.46
N ILE A 546 -3.16 35.98 -22.50
CA ILE A 546 -3.11 34.53 -22.71
C ILE A 546 -4.54 33.97 -22.89
N SER A 547 -5.54 34.46 -22.15
CA SER A 547 -6.96 34.11 -22.35
C SER A 547 -7.47 34.50 -23.75
N ASP A 548 -7.10 35.68 -24.25
CA ASP A 548 -7.44 36.10 -25.62
C ASP A 548 -6.78 35.20 -26.69
N ASN A 549 -5.53 34.79 -26.46
CA ASN A 549 -4.84 33.82 -27.33
C ASN A 549 -5.53 32.44 -27.30
N GLU A 550 -5.98 31.97 -26.13
CA GLU A 550 -6.75 30.73 -26.00
C GLU A 550 -8.04 30.79 -26.83
N ARG A 551 -8.76 31.92 -26.83
CA ARG A 551 -9.96 32.12 -27.66
C ARG A 551 -9.67 32.06 -29.16
N GLU A 552 -8.55 32.62 -29.60
CA GLU A 552 -8.13 32.54 -31.00
C GLU A 552 -7.86 31.09 -31.41
N GLU A 553 -7.15 30.33 -30.57
CA GLU A 553 -6.88 28.91 -30.80
C GLU A 553 -8.17 28.07 -30.85
N ILE A 554 -9.11 28.30 -29.93
CA ILE A 554 -10.44 27.64 -29.97
C ILE A 554 -11.16 27.95 -31.28
N SER A 555 -11.08 29.18 -31.80
CA SER A 555 -11.67 29.57 -33.08
C SER A 555 -11.04 28.80 -34.26
N LYS A 556 -9.71 28.63 -34.28
CA LYS A 556 -9.01 27.82 -35.28
C LYS A 556 -9.44 26.35 -35.22
N VAL A 557 -9.55 25.79 -34.02
CA VAL A 557 -10.04 24.42 -33.80
C VAL A 557 -11.48 24.28 -34.31
N LYS A 558 -12.35 25.25 -34.01
CA LYS A 558 -13.75 25.27 -34.47
C LYS A 558 -13.84 25.25 -35.99
N GLN A 559 -13.03 26.06 -36.69
CA GLN A 559 -12.97 26.05 -38.15
C GLN A 559 -12.55 24.68 -38.71
N PHE A 560 -11.53 24.07 -38.10
CA PHE A 560 -11.08 22.72 -38.47
C PHE A 560 -12.18 21.67 -38.25
N VAL A 561 -12.89 21.74 -37.13
CA VAL A 561 -14.02 20.85 -36.83
C VAL A 561 -15.14 20.99 -37.87
N LEU A 562 -15.56 22.22 -38.18
CA LEU A 562 -16.60 22.49 -39.18
C LEU A 562 -16.22 21.99 -40.58
N HIS A 563 -14.95 22.15 -40.96
CA HIS A 563 -14.43 21.64 -42.23
C HIS A 563 -14.49 20.10 -42.28
N ASN A 564 -14.08 19.42 -41.21
CA ASN A 564 -14.08 17.96 -41.15
C ASN A 564 -15.48 17.35 -41.06
N ILE A 565 -16.47 18.05 -40.50
CA ILE A 565 -17.89 17.65 -40.57
C ILE A 565 -18.31 17.51 -42.05
N TYR A 566 -17.87 18.42 -42.92
CA TYR A 566 -18.16 18.35 -44.35
C TYR A 566 -17.41 17.20 -45.05
N ILE A 567 -16.11 17.03 -44.76
CA ILE A 567 -15.28 15.96 -45.36
C ILE A 567 -15.83 14.57 -44.99
N TYR A 568 -16.12 14.35 -43.72
CA TYR A 568 -16.50 13.04 -43.19
C TYR A 568 -18.02 12.81 -43.16
N LYS A 569 -18.80 13.58 -43.91
CA LYS A 569 -20.28 13.48 -43.94
C LYS A 569 -20.80 12.05 -44.20
N ASP A 570 -20.03 11.24 -44.94
CA ASP A 570 -20.38 9.87 -45.32
C ASP A 570 -19.75 8.80 -44.42
N ASN A 571 -18.94 9.19 -43.41
CA ASN A 571 -18.33 8.30 -42.42
C ASN A 571 -18.92 8.58 -41.03
N GLU A 572 -20.03 7.92 -40.69
CA GLU A 572 -20.79 8.12 -39.44
C GLU A 572 -19.92 8.00 -38.18
N ARG A 573 -18.98 7.04 -38.17
CA ARG A 573 -18.08 6.80 -37.04
C ARG A 573 -17.15 7.98 -36.78
N VAL A 574 -16.68 8.66 -37.82
CA VAL A 574 -15.78 9.83 -37.69
C VAL A 574 -16.60 11.11 -37.52
N LEU A 575 -17.67 11.26 -38.29
CA LEU A 575 -18.58 12.40 -38.25
C LEU A 575 -19.13 12.66 -36.85
N SER A 576 -19.59 11.61 -36.15
CA SER A 576 -20.12 11.73 -34.79
C SER A 576 -19.14 12.37 -33.80
N LYS A 577 -17.83 12.21 -33.99
CA LYS A 577 -16.80 12.84 -33.14
C LYS A 577 -16.65 14.33 -33.39
N TYR A 578 -16.65 14.74 -34.65
CA TYR A 578 -16.60 16.15 -35.00
C TYR A 578 -17.90 16.89 -34.65
N LEU A 579 -19.06 16.24 -34.84
CA LEU A 579 -20.34 16.77 -34.36
C LEU A 579 -20.31 16.96 -32.84
N TRP A 580 -19.78 16.00 -32.08
CA TRP A 580 -19.62 16.16 -30.64
C TRP A 580 -18.75 17.37 -30.27
N LEU A 581 -17.59 17.52 -30.90
CA LEU A 581 -16.70 18.67 -30.67
C LEU A 581 -17.38 20.00 -30.98
N GLU A 582 -18.13 20.08 -32.09
CA GLU A 582 -18.89 21.27 -32.45
C GLU A 582 -19.90 21.65 -31.36
N GLN A 583 -20.65 20.68 -30.84
CA GLN A 583 -21.62 20.90 -29.77
C GLN A 583 -20.95 21.31 -28.44
N PHE A 584 -19.78 20.73 -28.14
CA PHE A 584 -19.03 21.06 -26.94
C PHE A 584 -18.41 22.48 -27.01
N ILE A 585 -17.84 22.86 -28.16
CA ILE A 585 -17.34 24.23 -28.39
C ILE A 585 -18.49 25.24 -28.29
N LYS A 586 -19.66 24.95 -28.89
CA LYS A 586 -20.87 25.78 -28.76
C LYS A 586 -21.29 25.97 -27.31
N TRP A 587 -21.24 24.91 -26.51
CA TRP A 587 -21.51 25.01 -25.07
C TRP A 587 -20.51 25.94 -24.36
N HIS A 588 -19.21 25.77 -24.62
CA HIS A 588 -18.16 26.59 -24.02
C HIS A 588 -18.32 28.08 -24.38
N GLU A 589 -18.72 28.39 -25.61
CA GLU A 589 -18.99 29.77 -26.07
C GLU A 589 -20.36 30.32 -25.59
N GLY A 590 -21.18 29.54 -24.89
CA GLY A 590 -22.52 29.95 -24.45
C GLY A 590 -23.57 29.99 -25.56
N ASP A 591 -23.33 29.33 -26.70
CA ASP A 591 -24.24 29.29 -27.85
C ASP A 591 -25.52 28.49 -27.52
N SER A 592 -26.67 29.15 -27.67
CA SER A 592 -28.00 28.59 -27.39
C SER A 592 -28.51 27.63 -28.48
N THR A 593 -27.87 27.58 -29.65
CA THR A 593 -28.23 26.69 -30.76
C THR A 593 -27.73 25.25 -30.59
N ARG A 594 -26.99 24.97 -29.51
CA ARG A 594 -26.51 23.62 -29.18
C ARG A 594 -27.67 22.65 -28.93
N LYS A 595 -27.45 21.39 -29.28
CA LYS A 595 -28.40 20.27 -29.14
C LYS A 595 -28.03 19.33 -27.99
N LEU A 596 -26.75 19.28 -27.61
CA LEU A 596 -26.27 18.45 -26.50
C LEU A 596 -26.20 19.27 -25.21
N GLU A 597 -26.55 18.64 -24.10
CA GLU A 597 -26.46 19.22 -22.77
C GLU A 597 -25.08 18.93 -22.16
N PHE A 598 -24.47 19.97 -21.60
CA PHE A 598 -23.27 19.88 -20.80
C PHE A 598 -23.42 20.77 -19.57
N ARG A 599 -22.90 20.30 -18.44
CA ARG A 599 -23.07 20.93 -17.13
C ARG A 599 -21.76 20.88 -16.36
N GLU A 600 -21.37 21.99 -15.75
CA GLU A 600 -20.27 21.99 -14.79
C GLU A 600 -20.64 21.16 -13.56
N LEU A 601 -19.64 20.53 -12.93
CA LEU A 601 -19.83 19.78 -11.69
C LEU A 601 -20.51 20.64 -10.60
N SER A 602 -20.21 21.94 -10.57
CA SER A 602 -20.85 22.95 -9.71
C SER A 602 -22.38 22.87 -9.70
N SER A 603 -23.00 22.60 -10.85
CA SER A 603 -24.46 22.57 -11.03
C SER A 603 -25.14 21.27 -10.56
N ILE A 604 -24.34 20.24 -10.25
CA ILE A 604 -24.83 18.90 -9.87
C ILE A 604 -24.56 18.62 -8.39
N LEU A 605 -23.69 19.40 -7.76
CA LEU A 605 -23.41 19.35 -6.31
C LEU A 605 -24.56 19.95 -5.47
N ASP A 606 -25.52 20.65 -6.09
CA ASP A 606 -26.63 21.35 -5.42
C ASP A 606 -27.87 20.49 -5.12
N LYS A 607 -27.74 19.16 -5.09
CA LYS A 607 -28.84 18.26 -4.77
C LYS A 607 -28.46 17.25 -3.69
N GLU A 608 -28.50 17.70 -2.45
CA GLU A 608 -29.07 16.96 -1.31
C GLU A 608 -29.67 17.93 -0.29
#